data_AF-A0AAJ7JAD9-F1
#
_entry.id   AF-A0AAJ7JAD9-F1
#
_cell.length_a   1.000
_cell.length_b   1.000
_cell.length_c   1.000
_cell.angle_alpha   90.00
_cell.angle_beta   90.00
_cell.angle_gamma   90.00
#
_symmetry.space_group_name_H-M   'P 1'
#
loop_
_entity.id
_entity.type
_entity.pdbx_description
1 polymer ?
#
loop_
_entity_poly.entity_id
_entity_poly.type
_entity_poly.pdbx_seq_one_letter_code
_entity_poly.pdbx_strand_id
1 'polypeptide(L)'
;MTMEHENDTKVRLRRTKSVTRAEEIQKAEMLARKSQPDKPCHRPRDSLFSWSSGFDNFTGFVNWGFLLLGIGGIRLLLENFIKYGIRVDPRQWVLFVGGKYVEGEEHPSILLIIYATVPVGLCLLIEKGLSVDIIAHEPGMVFHVVNLIVMVLMPMVVIHVKDSGFSLFVPVGAMYVCMLYAILFLKLWSYVQVNMWCRLSNRRKSTSQGRIRRQSLSYNNLQASNVKQNSVEVDDSTEADGLGTALVQYPDNLNLRDLYYFILAPTLCYELNFPRTQRIRKRFLIKRIVEVVVGCQVVMSLFQQWMVPSVKNSLVPFSNMDVAKASERMLKLAIPNHLVWLCFFYLLFHSFLNLLGELLHFADRNFYCDWWNADNIDTFWRTWNMPVHRWAVRHLYIPIIEMGYRKSTASITVFFISAFFHEYLVSVPLRTFKTWAFMGMMGQIPLSMLSKKVEKHWGARCGNITVWASLIIGQPLCIMMYYHDYVITHFGEILVEDYSVI
;
A
#
# COMPACT_ATOMS: atom_id res chain seq x y z
N MET A 1 -43.33 -16.88 6.99
CA MET A 1 -42.07 -16.92 7.77
C MET A 1 -41.81 -18.27 8.43
N THR A 2 -42.84 -19.03 8.86
CA THR A 2 -42.68 -20.36 9.49
C THR A 2 -42.37 -21.50 8.50
N MET A 3 -42.99 -21.54 7.32
CA MET A 3 -42.76 -22.62 6.34
C MET A 3 -41.36 -22.61 5.70
N GLU A 4 -40.78 -21.44 5.40
CA GLU A 4 -39.41 -21.36 4.87
C GLU A 4 -38.37 -21.80 5.89
N HIS A 5 -38.56 -21.42 7.16
CA HIS A 5 -37.65 -21.80 8.24
C HIS A 5 -37.70 -23.31 8.52
N GLU A 6 -38.87 -23.93 8.40
CA GLU A 6 -39.05 -25.38 8.58
C GLU A 6 -38.45 -26.18 7.42
N ASN A 7 -38.55 -25.66 6.19
CA ASN A 7 -37.97 -26.29 5.01
C ASN A 7 -36.44 -26.24 5.05
N ASP A 8 -35.86 -25.11 5.45
CA ASP A 8 -34.40 -24.96 5.59
C ASP A 8 -33.83 -25.84 6.72
N THR A 9 -34.61 -26.05 7.80
CA THR A 9 -34.26 -26.98 8.88
C THR A 9 -34.30 -28.43 8.42
N LYS A 10 -35.30 -28.84 7.64
CA LYS A 10 -35.39 -30.19 7.04
C LYS A 10 -34.24 -30.44 6.04
N VAL A 11 -33.87 -29.45 5.24
CA VAL A 11 -32.74 -29.52 4.31
C VAL A 11 -31.41 -29.64 5.06
N ARG A 12 -31.19 -28.86 6.13
CA ARG A 12 -30.01 -28.98 7.01
C ARG A 12 -29.93 -30.35 7.66
N LEU A 13 -31.03 -30.87 8.23
CA LEU A 13 -31.10 -32.21 8.82
C LEU A 13 -30.81 -33.32 7.79
N ARG A 14 -31.27 -33.16 6.55
CA ARG A 14 -30.99 -34.12 5.48
C ARG A 14 -29.52 -34.09 5.07
N ARG A 15 -28.89 -32.91 5.02
CA ARG A 15 -27.44 -32.75 4.76
C ARG A 15 -26.58 -33.30 5.89
N THR A 16 -26.93 -33.08 7.15
CA THR A 16 -26.17 -33.65 8.29
C THR A 16 -26.28 -35.17 8.33
N LYS A 17 -27.46 -35.74 8.04
CA LYS A 17 -27.65 -37.18 7.89
C LYS A 17 -26.86 -37.78 6.70
N SER A 18 -26.69 -37.04 5.60
CA SER A 18 -25.89 -37.52 4.47
C SER A 18 -24.39 -37.48 4.74
N VAL A 19 -23.90 -36.45 5.45
CA VAL A 19 -22.48 -36.32 5.81
C VAL A 19 -22.09 -37.39 6.84
N THR A 20 -22.89 -37.55 7.89
CA THR A 20 -22.67 -38.61 8.91
C THR A 20 -22.71 -40.00 8.31
N ARG A 21 -23.66 -40.28 7.40
CA ARG A 21 -23.70 -41.57 6.68
C ARG A 21 -22.48 -41.77 5.78
N ALA A 22 -21.97 -40.73 5.12
CA ALA A 22 -20.76 -40.83 4.30
C ALA A 22 -19.51 -41.10 5.16
N GLU A 23 -19.39 -40.43 6.31
CA GLU A 23 -18.32 -40.68 7.28
C GLU A 23 -18.40 -42.09 7.88
N GLU A 24 -19.61 -42.59 8.18
CA GLU A 24 -19.85 -43.96 8.65
C GLU A 24 -19.46 -45.00 7.59
N ILE A 25 -19.79 -44.76 6.32
CA ILE A 25 -19.38 -45.63 5.20
C ILE A 25 -17.86 -45.66 5.06
N GLN A 26 -17.19 -44.50 5.09
CA GLN A 26 -15.72 -44.43 5.05
C GLN A 26 -15.07 -45.11 6.25
N LYS A 27 -15.67 -44.96 7.44
CA LYS A 27 -15.19 -45.60 8.67
C LYS A 27 -15.36 -47.11 8.63
N ALA A 28 -16.49 -47.61 8.13
CA ALA A 28 -16.73 -49.03 7.92
C ALA A 28 -15.74 -49.62 6.90
N GLU A 29 -15.48 -48.91 5.79
CA GLU A 29 -14.49 -49.31 4.79
C GLU A 29 -13.07 -49.34 5.36
N MET A 30 -12.69 -48.35 6.19
CA MET A 30 -11.40 -48.35 6.88
C MET A 30 -11.25 -49.52 7.85
N LEU A 31 -12.31 -49.87 8.60
CA LEU A 31 -12.30 -51.01 9.51
C LEU A 31 -12.18 -52.33 8.75
N ALA A 32 -12.92 -52.50 7.65
CA ALA A 32 -12.84 -53.67 6.78
C ALA A 32 -11.45 -53.84 6.14
N ARG A 33 -10.82 -52.74 5.71
CA ARG A 33 -9.43 -52.77 5.21
C ARG A 33 -8.43 -53.12 6.31
N LYS A 34 -8.63 -52.61 7.54
CA LYS A 34 -7.73 -52.91 8.68
C LYS A 34 -7.80 -54.38 9.12
N SER A 35 -8.93 -55.06 8.91
CA SER A 35 -9.07 -56.49 9.22
C SER A 35 -8.45 -57.43 8.18
N GLN A 36 -7.97 -56.91 7.05
CA GLN A 36 -7.34 -57.74 6.02
C GLN A 36 -5.93 -58.20 6.46
N PRO A 37 -5.55 -59.46 6.19
CA PRO A 37 -4.29 -60.05 6.67
C PRO A 37 -3.04 -59.48 5.98
N ASP A 38 -3.20 -58.75 4.88
CA ASP A 38 -2.16 -58.14 4.05
C ASP A 38 -1.63 -56.79 4.57
N LYS A 39 -2.16 -56.28 5.69
CA LYS A 39 -1.73 -55.01 6.33
C LYS A 39 -1.69 -53.84 5.32
N PRO A 40 -2.83 -53.40 4.78
CA PRO A 40 -2.85 -52.44 3.67
C PRO A 40 -2.24 -51.09 4.05
N CYS A 41 -1.23 -50.66 3.29
CA CYS A 41 -0.53 -49.38 3.46
C CYS A 41 -1.13 -48.24 2.62
N HIS A 42 -1.90 -48.56 1.57
CA HIS A 42 -2.51 -47.59 0.67
C HIS A 42 -3.84 -47.07 1.19
N ARG A 43 -4.06 -45.75 1.06
CA ARG A 43 -5.29 -45.07 1.49
C ARG A 43 -5.81 -44.17 0.37
N PRO A 44 -7.13 -43.98 0.23
CA PRO A 44 -7.67 -42.98 -0.68
C PRO A 44 -7.21 -41.60 -0.19
N ARG A 45 -6.34 -40.98 -0.97
CA ARG A 45 -5.77 -39.66 -0.71
C ARG A 45 -5.58 -39.00 -2.06
N ASP A 46 -5.89 -37.71 -2.12
CA ASP A 46 -5.57 -36.92 -3.29
C ASP A 46 -4.08 -36.57 -3.29
N SER A 47 -3.55 -36.27 -4.47
CA SER A 47 -2.17 -35.76 -4.58
C SER A 47 -2.06 -34.41 -3.88
N LEU A 48 -0.89 -34.07 -3.34
CA LEU A 48 -0.68 -32.81 -2.60
C LEU A 48 -0.99 -31.55 -3.44
N PHE A 49 -0.75 -31.59 -4.74
CA PHE A 49 -1.10 -30.51 -5.67
C PHE A 49 -2.52 -30.62 -6.23
N SER A 50 -3.27 -31.67 -5.89
CA SER A 50 -4.68 -31.76 -6.22
C SER A 50 -5.46 -30.72 -5.41
N TRP A 51 -6.36 -30.04 -6.08
CA TRP A 51 -7.20 -28.97 -5.52
C TRP A 51 -8.07 -29.43 -4.33
N SER A 52 -8.42 -30.71 -4.30
CA SER A 52 -9.19 -31.33 -3.22
C SER A 52 -8.36 -31.66 -1.97
N SER A 53 -7.03 -31.56 -2.03
CA SER A 53 -6.15 -31.88 -0.90
C SER A 53 -6.09 -30.79 0.18
N GLY A 54 -6.47 -29.54 -0.13
CA GLY A 54 -6.41 -28.41 0.82
C GLY A 54 -5.01 -28.14 1.37
N PHE A 55 -3.95 -28.43 0.59
CA PHE A 55 -2.58 -28.27 1.02
C PHE A 55 -2.08 -26.84 0.76
N ASP A 56 -1.77 -26.10 1.82
CA ASP A 56 -1.42 -24.67 1.74
C ASP A 56 0.04 -24.35 2.12
N ASN A 57 0.86 -25.36 2.44
CA ASN A 57 2.22 -25.13 2.93
C ASN A 57 3.29 -25.17 1.81
N PHE A 58 3.55 -24.01 1.19
CA PHE A 58 4.54 -23.85 0.12
C PHE A 58 5.89 -23.26 0.58
N THR A 59 6.20 -23.32 1.87
CA THR A 59 7.44 -22.72 2.43
C THR A 59 8.73 -23.20 1.75
N GLY A 60 8.79 -24.47 1.35
CA GLY A 60 9.93 -25.03 0.60
C GLY A 60 10.15 -24.37 -0.75
N PHE A 61 9.08 -24.11 -1.52
CA PHE A 61 9.16 -23.42 -2.82
C PHE A 61 9.60 -21.98 -2.67
N VAL A 62 9.15 -21.29 -1.62
CA VAL A 62 9.58 -19.93 -1.32
C VAL A 62 11.09 -19.91 -1.03
N ASN A 63 11.58 -20.82 -0.19
CA ASN A 63 13.01 -20.93 0.12
C ASN A 63 13.84 -21.26 -1.13
N TRP A 64 13.35 -22.17 -1.98
CA TRP A 64 13.98 -22.51 -3.25
C TRP A 64 14.05 -21.32 -4.21
N GLY A 65 12.97 -20.56 -4.33
CA GLY A 65 12.93 -19.33 -5.13
C GLY A 65 13.95 -18.28 -4.64
N PHE A 66 14.03 -18.07 -3.32
CA PHE A 66 15.05 -17.20 -2.74
C PHE A 66 16.47 -17.69 -2.98
N LEU A 67 16.70 -19.01 -2.93
CA LEU A 67 18.01 -19.59 -3.20
C LEU A 67 18.41 -19.40 -4.67
N LEU A 68 17.49 -19.61 -5.62
CA LEU A 68 17.75 -19.35 -7.04
C LEU A 68 18.03 -17.87 -7.32
N LEU A 69 17.21 -16.98 -6.77
CA LEU A 69 17.43 -15.54 -6.88
C LEU A 69 18.73 -15.11 -6.19
N GLY A 70 19.07 -15.72 -5.06
CA GLY A 70 20.32 -15.49 -4.35
C GLY A 70 21.54 -15.93 -5.14
N ILE A 71 21.53 -17.14 -5.70
CA ILE A 71 22.64 -17.65 -6.53
C ILE A 71 22.77 -16.83 -7.81
N GLY A 72 21.65 -16.55 -8.49
CA GLY A 72 21.64 -15.69 -9.69
C GLY A 72 22.14 -14.28 -9.39
N GLY A 73 21.66 -13.69 -8.29
CA GLY A 73 22.06 -12.37 -7.82
C GLY A 73 23.52 -12.29 -7.41
N ILE A 74 24.05 -13.30 -6.70
CA ILE A 74 25.48 -13.38 -6.33
C ILE A 74 26.33 -13.54 -7.57
N ARG A 75 25.95 -14.41 -8.51
CA ARG A 75 26.66 -14.56 -9.79
C ARG A 75 26.73 -13.23 -10.54
N LEU A 76 25.60 -12.52 -10.64
CA LEU A 76 25.51 -11.21 -11.29
C LEU A 76 26.31 -10.15 -10.55
N LEU A 77 26.28 -10.14 -9.22
CA LEU A 77 27.05 -9.22 -8.38
C LEU A 77 28.54 -9.46 -8.60
N LEU A 78 28.99 -10.73 -8.62
CA LEU A 78 30.36 -11.10 -8.91
C LEU A 78 30.76 -10.70 -10.33
N GLU A 79 29.90 -10.95 -11.33
CA GLU A 79 30.16 -10.57 -12.71
C GLU A 79 30.26 -9.04 -12.87
N ASN A 80 29.37 -8.29 -12.22
CA ASN A 80 29.42 -6.83 -12.20
C ASN A 80 30.68 -6.34 -11.45
N PHE A 81 31.04 -6.97 -10.34
CA PHE A 81 32.24 -6.65 -9.57
C PHE A 81 33.51 -6.94 -10.39
N ILE A 82 33.55 -8.03 -11.14
CA ILE A 82 34.69 -8.41 -12.00
C ILE A 82 34.78 -7.52 -13.25
N LYS A 83 33.66 -7.25 -13.93
CA LYS A 83 33.62 -6.47 -15.18
C LYS A 83 33.74 -4.97 -14.94
N TYR A 84 33.10 -4.44 -13.90
CA TYR A 84 32.97 -3.00 -13.66
C TYR A 84 33.68 -2.52 -12.39
N GLY A 85 34.24 -3.42 -11.57
CA GLY A 85 34.84 -3.08 -10.26
C GLY A 85 33.80 -2.66 -9.22
N ILE A 86 34.25 -2.24 -8.02
CA ILE A 86 33.41 -1.48 -7.08
C ILE A 86 33.24 -0.07 -7.64
N ARG A 87 32.30 0.11 -8.57
CA ARG A 87 31.85 1.44 -9.05
C ARG A 87 30.66 1.96 -8.26
N VAL A 88 30.66 1.78 -6.93
CA VAL A 88 29.76 2.53 -6.06
C VAL A 88 30.51 3.76 -5.62
N ASP A 89 30.60 4.76 -6.50
CA ASP A 89 31.02 6.10 -6.09
C ASP A 89 29.85 6.75 -5.36
N PRO A 90 29.92 7.04 -4.05
CA PRO A 90 28.84 7.74 -3.34
C PRO A 90 28.52 9.10 -3.98
N ARG A 91 29.51 9.69 -4.67
CA ARG A 91 29.37 10.91 -5.47
C ARG A 91 28.43 10.73 -6.65
N GLN A 92 28.41 9.56 -7.30
CA GLN A 92 27.46 9.26 -8.37
C GLN A 92 26.02 9.13 -7.85
N TRP A 93 25.82 8.67 -6.62
CA TRP A 93 24.48 8.65 -5.98
C TRP A 93 23.95 10.05 -5.70
N VAL A 94 24.81 10.94 -5.19
CA VAL A 94 24.47 12.36 -5.02
C VAL A 94 24.24 13.02 -6.38
N LEU A 95 25.00 12.66 -7.41
CA LEU A 95 24.77 13.11 -8.79
C LEU A 95 23.45 12.59 -9.40
N PHE A 96 23.11 11.33 -9.10
CA PHE A 96 21.91 10.65 -9.58
C PHE A 96 20.64 11.21 -8.95
N VAL A 97 20.69 11.56 -7.67
CA VAL A 97 19.59 12.23 -6.96
C VAL A 97 19.58 13.75 -7.24
N GLY A 98 20.75 14.36 -7.40
CA GLY A 98 20.89 15.80 -7.58
C GLY A 98 20.64 16.28 -9.01
N GLY A 99 20.84 15.43 -10.02
CA GLY A 99 20.86 15.81 -11.42
C GLY A 99 22.04 16.76 -11.71
N LYS A 100 22.99 16.37 -12.54
CA LYS A 100 23.93 17.36 -13.09
C LYS A 100 23.20 18.15 -14.18
N TYR A 101 22.92 19.42 -13.90
CA TYR A 101 22.85 20.44 -14.94
C TYR A 101 24.28 20.68 -15.43
N VAL A 102 24.48 20.70 -16.75
CA VAL A 102 25.81 20.92 -17.32
C VAL A 102 26.29 22.37 -17.14
N GLU A 103 25.42 23.33 -16.78
CA GLU A 103 25.82 24.75 -16.61
C GLU A 103 25.08 25.52 -15.50
N GLY A 104 24.77 24.92 -14.35
CA GLY A 104 24.20 25.66 -13.21
C GLY A 104 24.11 24.87 -11.90
N GLU A 105 24.48 25.48 -10.78
CA GLU A 105 24.63 24.88 -9.44
C GLU A 105 23.33 24.49 -8.72
N GLU A 106 22.20 24.38 -9.40
CA GLU A 106 20.92 24.13 -8.74
C GLU A 106 20.49 22.66 -8.87
N HIS A 107 20.42 21.95 -7.74
CA HIS A 107 19.84 20.61 -7.63
C HIS A 107 18.35 20.69 -7.24
N PRO A 108 17.40 20.77 -8.20
CA PRO A 108 15.98 21.03 -7.91
C PRO A 108 15.34 19.93 -7.07
N SER A 109 15.73 18.67 -7.26
CA SER A 109 15.19 17.53 -6.49
C SER A 109 15.58 17.59 -5.02
N ILE A 110 16.81 17.99 -4.69
CA ILE A 110 17.27 18.15 -3.31
C ILE A 110 16.55 19.33 -2.64
N LEU A 111 16.40 20.44 -3.37
CA LEU A 111 15.66 21.61 -2.89
C LEU A 111 14.20 21.27 -2.57
N LEU A 112 13.54 20.47 -3.41
CA LEU A 112 12.17 20.00 -3.15
C LEU A 112 12.10 19.07 -1.93
N ILE A 113 13.09 18.18 -1.73
CA ILE A 113 13.13 17.32 -0.53
C ILE A 113 13.26 18.17 0.74
N ILE A 114 14.11 19.20 0.72
CA ILE A 114 14.25 20.12 1.86
C ILE A 114 12.95 20.92 2.04
N TYR A 115 12.36 21.42 0.95
CA TYR A 115 11.11 22.17 1.00
C TYR A 115 9.97 21.34 1.59
N ALA A 116 10.00 20.01 1.47
CA ALA A 116 8.98 19.13 2.05
C ALA A 116 8.79 19.28 3.57
N THR A 117 9.76 19.84 4.31
CA THR A 117 9.59 20.16 5.74
C THR A 117 8.70 21.38 5.98
N VAL A 118 8.60 22.30 5.03
CA VAL A 118 7.78 23.52 5.13
C VAL A 118 6.28 23.22 5.25
N PRO A 119 5.63 22.46 4.34
CA PRO A 119 4.21 22.16 4.47
C PRO A 119 3.89 21.32 5.72
N VAL A 120 4.83 20.49 6.18
CA VAL A 120 4.72 19.74 7.44
C VAL A 120 4.72 20.70 8.65
N GLY A 121 5.66 21.65 8.69
CA GLY A 121 5.70 22.68 9.73
C GLY A 121 4.48 23.59 9.73
N LEU A 122 4.03 24.03 8.55
CA LEU A 122 2.80 24.83 8.39
C LEU A 122 1.58 24.08 8.90
N CYS A 123 1.45 22.79 8.60
CA CYS A 123 0.36 21.95 9.11
C CYS A 123 0.35 21.94 10.65
N LEU A 124 1.51 21.80 11.30
CA LEU A 124 1.59 21.86 12.77
C LEU A 124 1.21 23.23 13.33
N LEU A 125 1.66 24.32 12.69
CA LEU A 125 1.37 25.68 13.15
C LEU A 125 -0.12 26.00 13.05
N ILE A 126 -0.74 25.64 11.92
CA ILE A 126 -2.19 25.77 11.73
C ILE A 126 -2.90 24.96 12.81
N GLU A 127 -2.52 23.70 13.01
CA GLU A 127 -3.15 22.81 13.98
C GLU A 127 -3.01 23.31 15.43
N LYS A 128 -1.85 23.88 15.81
CA LYS A 128 -1.67 24.56 17.09
C LYS A 128 -2.58 25.78 17.22
N GLY A 129 -2.70 26.58 16.16
CA GLY A 129 -3.62 27.72 16.11
C GLY A 129 -5.08 27.33 16.29
N LEU A 130 -5.52 26.20 15.71
CA LEU A 130 -6.86 25.63 15.94
C LEU A 130 -7.01 25.06 17.36
N SER A 131 -5.94 24.54 17.96
CA SER A 131 -6.02 23.92 19.30
C SER A 131 -6.26 24.93 20.42
N VAL A 132 -5.75 26.16 20.26
CA VAL A 132 -5.88 27.27 21.21
C VAL A 132 -7.06 28.18 20.86
N ASP A 133 -7.90 27.79 19.90
CA ASP A 133 -9.03 28.58 19.38
C ASP A 133 -8.64 29.99 18.87
N ILE A 134 -7.37 30.21 18.49
CA ILE A 134 -6.90 31.45 17.84
C ILE A 134 -7.51 31.55 16.43
N ILE A 135 -7.63 30.41 15.75
CA ILE A 135 -8.20 30.29 14.42
C ILE A 135 -9.53 29.53 14.53
N ALA A 136 -10.60 30.10 13.97
CA ALA A 136 -11.89 29.44 13.91
C ALA A 136 -11.83 28.15 13.05
N HIS A 137 -12.74 27.21 13.33
CA HIS A 137 -12.75 25.89 12.69
C HIS A 137 -12.81 25.95 11.16
N GLU A 138 -13.74 26.71 10.60
CA GLU A 138 -13.96 26.82 9.14
C GLU A 138 -12.73 27.37 8.39
N PRO A 139 -12.17 28.55 8.72
CA PRO A 139 -10.97 29.04 8.05
C PRO A 139 -9.74 28.16 8.29
N GLY A 140 -9.62 27.54 9.47
CA GLY A 140 -8.55 26.59 9.75
C GLY A 140 -8.54 25.38 8.84
N MET A 141 -9.73 24.83 8.52
CA MET A 141 -9.86 23.74 7.54
C MET A 141 -9.52 24.19 6.12
N VAL A 142 -9.93 25.41 5.73
CA VAL A 142 -9.56 25.98 4.42
C VAL A 142 -8.04 26.12 4.29
N PHE A 143 -7.35 26.60 5.33
CA PHE A 143 -5.88 26.71 5.31
C PHE A 143 -5.19 25.35 5.17
N HIS A 144 -5.70 24.31 5.83
CA HIS A 144 -5.18 22.93 5.65
C HIS A 144 -5.38 22.44 4.20
N VAL A 145 -6.55 22.66 3.61
CA VAL A 145 -6.83 22.27 2.21
C VAL A 145 -5.90 23.01 1.25
N VAL A 146 -5.73 24.32 1.42
CA VAL A 146 -4.81 25.12 0.60
C VAL A 146 -3.37 24.61 0.73
N ASN A 147 -2.89 24.34 1.95
CA ASN A 147 -1.54 23.81 2.18
C ASN A 147 -1.34 22.45 1.48
N LEU A 148 -2.31 21.54 1.56
CA LEU A 148 -2.25 20.24 0.88
C LEU A 148 -2.24 20.37 -0.65
N ILE A 149 -3.06 21.27 -1.22
CA ILE A 149 -3.10 21.53 -2.67
C ILE A 149 -1.76 22.10 -3.15
N VAL A 150 -1.26 23.14 -2.47
CA VAL A 150 0.01 23.79 -2.81
C VAL A 150 1.15 22.77 -2.76
N MET A 151 1.18 21.91 -1.75
CA MET A 151 2.18 20.87 -1.63
C MET A 151 2.20 19.90 -2.82
N VAL A 152 1.04 19.43 -3.30
CA VAL A 152 0.99 18.53 -4.47
C VAL A 152 1.37 19.25 -5.77
N LEU A 153 0.97 20.52 -5.92
CA LEU A 153 1.27 21.33 -7.09
C LEU A 153 2.75 21.75 -7.15
N MET A 154 3.43 21.92 -6.01
CA MET A 154 4.77 22.47 -5.96
C MET A 154 5.81 21.65 -6.77
N PRO A 155 5.94 20.32 -6.62
CA PRO A 155 6.83 19.53 -7.47
C PRO A 155 6.47 19.62 -8.94
N MET A 156 5.18 19.65 -9.28
CA MET A 156 4.72 19.76 -10.66
C MET A 156 5.19 21.07 -11.28
N VAL A 157 4.95 22.21 -10.63
CA VAL A 157 5.40 23.52 -11.14
C VAL A 157 6.92 23.60 -11.23
N VAL A 158 7.66 23.17 -10.20
CA VAL A 158 9.13 23.27 -10.20
C VAL A 158 9.77 22.38 -11.26
N ILE A 159 9.24 21.17 -11.46
CA ILE A 159 9.74 20.24 -12.48
C ILE A 159 9.43 20.73 -13.90
N HIS A 160 8.30 21.42 -14.11
CA HIS A 160 7.91 21.94 -15.43
C HIS A 160 8.52 23.30 -15.78
N VAL A 161 8.70 24.22 -14.82
CA VAL A 161 9.19 25.58 -15.08
C VAL A 161 10.72 25.63 -15.24
N LYS A 162 11.48 24.76 -14.56
CA LYS A 162 12.93 24.66 -14.73
C LYS A 162 13.27 23.83 -15.98
N ASP A 163 13.23 24.49 -17.13
CA ASP A 163 13.15 23.93 -18.47
C ASP A 163 14.50 23.47 -19.10
N SER A 164 15.63 23.58 -18.42
CA SER A 164 16.94 23.59 -19.09
C SER A 164 17.76 22.29 -18.98
N GLY A 165 17.47 21.30 -19.83
CA GLY A 165 18.46 20.26 -20.16
C GLY A 165 18.27 18.93 -19.43
N PHE A 166 17.69 17.98 -20.16
CA PHE A 166 17.44 16.64 -19.68
C PHE A 166 18.69 15.77 -19.82
N SER A 167 19.26 15.35 -18.70
CA SER A 167 20.05 14.12 -18.65
C SER A 167 19.12 12.97 -18.23
N LEU A 168 19.25 11.79 -18.84
CA LEU A 168 18.50 10.55 -18.59
C LEU A 168 18.38 10.16 -17.10
N PHE A 169 19.18 10.77 -16.23
CA PHE A 169 19.24 10.55 -14.79
C PHE A 169 18.28 11.44 -13.96
N VAL A 170 17.77 12.56 -14.50
CA VAL A 170 16.79 13.46 -13.85
C VAL A 170 15.40 12.83 -13.56
N PRO A 171 14.80 11.99 -14.42
CA PRO A 171 13.42 11.49 -14.19
C PRO A 171 13.32 10.53 -12.99
N VAL A 172 14.40 9.82 -12.62
CA VAL A 172 14.38 8.94 -11.44
C VAL A 172 14.34 9.75 -10.15
N GLY A 173 15.13 10.84 -10.07
CA GLY A 173 15.05 11.79 -8.96
C GLY A 173 13.69 12.48 -8.87
N ALA A 174 13.11 12.88 -10.02
CA ALA A 174 11.77 13.45 -10.09
C ALA A 174 10.68 12.47 -9.61
N MET A 175 10.77 11.19 -10.00
CA MET A 175 9.85 10.15 -9.55
C MET A 175 9.93 9.93 -8.03
N TYR A 176 11.14 9.93 -7.46
CA TYR A 176 11.32 9.84 -6.02
C TYR A 176 10.70 11.03 -5.28
N VAL A 177 10.92 12.26 -5.76
CA VAL A 177 10.31 13.47 -5.18
C VAL A 177 8.78 13.41 -5.27
N CYS A 178 8.21 13.05 -6.42
CA CYS A 178 6.76 12.92 -6.57
C CYS A 178 6.19 11.86 -5.62
N MET A 179 6.86 10.72 -5.48
CA MET A 179 6.47 9.68 -4.51
C MET A 179 6.50 10.19 -3.07
N LEU A 180 7.55 10.91 -2.69
CA LEU A 180 7.68 11.49 -1.36
C LEU A 180 6.53 12.48 -1.07
N TYR A 181 6.22 13.36 -2.02
CA TYR A 181 5.13 14.32 -1.86
C TYR A 181 3.74 13.66 -1.85
N ALA A 182 3.52 12.61 -2.64
CA ALA A 182 2.29 11.82 -2.59
C ALA A 182 2.12 11.13 -1.22
N ILE A 183 3.19 10.54 -0.67
CA ILE A 183 3.16 9.94 0.68
C ILE A 183 2.88 11.00 1.74
N LEU A 184 3.56 12.15 1.67
CA LEU A 184 3.33 13.27 2.59
C LEU A 184 1.90 13.79 2.53
N PHE A 185 1.30 13.86 1.33
CA PHE A 185 -0.10 14.22 1.16
C PHE A 185 -1.03 13.30 1.95
N LEU A 186 -0.89 11.99 1.77
CA LEU A 186 -1.73 11.01 2.46
C LEU A 186 -1.55 11.11 3.99
N LYS A 187 -0.29 11.29 4.44
CA LYS A 187 0.03 11.45 5.86
C LYS A 187 -0.56 12.72 6.46
N LEU A 188 -0.33 13.88 5.84
CA LEU A 188 -0.83 15.16 6.36
C LEU A 188 -2.35 15.22 6.33
N TRP A 189 -3.00 14.67 5.30
CA TRP A 189 -4.46 14.51 5.31
C TRP A 189 -4.92 13.73 6.53
N SER A 190 -4.32 12.57 6.78
CA SER A 190 -4.66 11.72 7.93
C SER A 190 -4.45 12.47 9.25
N TYR A 191 -3.33 13.18 9.38
CA TYR A 191 -3.01 13.99 10.56
C TYR A 191 -4.07 15.07 10.83
N VAL A 192 -4.45 15.84 9.80
CA VAL A 192 -5.48 16.89 9.91
C VAL A 192 -6.82 16.30 10.32
N GLN A 193 -7.24 15.20 9.69
CA GLN A 193 -8.55 14.61 9.94
C GLN A 193 -8.67 13.97 11.32
N VAL A 194 -7.61 13.30 11.80
CA VAL A 194 -7.60 12.69 13.13
C VAL A 194 -7.60 13.75 14.23
N ASN A 195 -6.79 14.81 14.08
CA ASN A 195 -6.83 15.90 15.04
C ASN A 195 -8.18 16.64 15.00
N MET A 196 -8.80 16.80 13.83
CA MET A 196 -10.18 17.31 13.74
C MET A 196 -11.17 16.46 14.53
N TRP A 197 -11.11 15.12 14.43
CA TRP A 197 -11.95 14.23 15.23
C TRP A 197 -11.71 14.37 16.73
N CYS A 198 -10.45 14.49 17.16
CA CYS A 198 -10.10 14.73 18.55
C CYS A 198 -10.66 16.06 19.06
N ARG A 199 -10.51 17.14 18.29
CA ARG A 199 -11.07 18.47 18.61
C ARG A 199 -12.59 18.44 18.76
N LEU A 200 -13.28 17.84 17.78
CA LEU A 200 -14.75 17.73 17.81
C LEU A 200 -15.24 16.89 18.99
N SER A 201 -14.55 15.79 19.31
CA SER A 201 -14.84 14.97 20.48
C SER A 201 -14.66 15.77 21.78
N ASN A 202 -13.59 16.54 21.90
CA ASN A 202 -13.33 17.35 23.11
C ASN A 202 -14.36 18.48 23.29
N ARG A 203 -14.76 19.14 22.20
CA ARG A 203 -15.84 20.16 22.22
C ARG A 203 -17.20 19.55 22.61
N ARG A 204 -17.51 18.35 22.13
CA ARG A 204 -18.72 17.60 22.54
C ARG A 204 -18.68 17.25 24.03
N LYS A 205 -17.55 16.76 24.54
CA LYS A 205 -17.36 16.46 25.96
C LYS A 205 -17.54 17.70 26.84
N SER A 206 -16.87 18.80 26.51
CA SER A 206 -17.01 20.09 27.23
C SER A 206 -18.46 20.58 27.24
N THR A 207 -19.15 20.51 26.09
CA THR A 207 -20.58 20.89 26.00
C THR A 207 -21.48 19.98 26.83
N SER A 208 -21.24 18.67 26.83
CA SER A 208 -21.99 17.70 27.63
C SER A 208 -21.78 17.88 29.13
N GLN A 209 -20.54 18.14 29.57
CA GLN A 209 -20.23 18.46 30.97
C GLN A 209 -20.87 19.78 31.39
N GLY A 210 -20.89 20.80 30.53
CA GLY A 210 -21.61 22.06 30.78
C GLY A 210 -23.13 21.86 30.91
N ARG A 211 -23.72 20.92 30.16
CA ARG A 211 -25.13 20.53 30.29
C ARG A 211 -25.41 19.79 31.60
N ILE A 212 -24.55 18.86 31.99
CA ILE A 212 -24.65 18.13 33.28
C ILE A 212 -24.52 19.13 34.45
N ARG A 213 -23.56 20.05 34.39
CA ARG A 213 -23.35 21.08 35.42
C ARG A 213 -24.50 22.10 35.51
N ARG A 214 -25.25 22.31 34.41
CA ARG A 214 -26.49 23.12 34.41
C ARG A 214 -27.71 22.35 34.92
N GLN A 215 -27.76 21.02 34.78
CA GLN A 215 -28.84 20.19 35.32
C GLN A 215 -28.71 19.92 36.83
N SER A 216 -27.54 20.15 37.43
CA SER A 216 -27.29 19.91 38.86
C SER A 216 -27.69 21.07 39.81
N LEU A 217 -28.41 22.09 39.34
CA LEU A 217 -28.90 23.22 40.14
C LEU A 217 -30.43 23.23 40.26
N SER A 218 -31.02 22.12 40.70
CA SER A 218 -32.42 22.07 41.14
C SER A 218 -32.47 21.81 42.65
N TYR A 219 -33.16 22.70 43.38
CA TYR A 219 -33.24 22.79 44.84
C TYR A 219 -33.72 21.50 45.53
N ASN A 220 -34.37 20.58 44.81
CA ASN A 220 -34.89 19.33 45.37
C ASN A 220 -33.81 18.29 45.71
N ASN A 221 -32.56 18.45 45.27
CA ASN A 221 -31.47 17.51 45.60
C ASN A 221 -30.69 17.86 46.88
N LEU A 222 -30.89 19.05 47.48
CA LEU A 222 -30.25 19.45 48.75
C LEU A 222 -30.84 18.74 49.98
N GLN A 223 -32.09 18.27 49.90
CA GLN A 223 -32.70 17.47 50.96
C GLN A 223 -32.34 15.98 50.86
N ALA A 224 -32.06 15.49 49.65
CA ALA A 224 -31.61 14.11 49.43
C ALA A 224 -30.12 13.91 49.76
N SER A 225 -29.31 14.99 49.75
CA SER A 225 -27.89 14.94 50.10
C SER A 225 -27.64 14.75 51.59
N ASN A 226 -28.54 15.19 52.47
CA ASN A 226 -28.39 14.98 53.93
C ASN A 226 -28.73 13.55 54.39
N VAL A 227 -29.39 12.75 53.56
CA VAL A 227 -29.73 11.34 53.89
C VAL A 227 -28.72 10.35 53.30
N LYS A 228 -28.02 10.72 52.22
CA LYS A 228 -27.02 9.85 51.56
C LYS A 228 -25.57 10.03 52.04
N GLN A 229 -25.32 10.92 52.99
CA GLN A 229 -23.97 11.15 53.53
C GLN A 229 -23.44 9.99 54.40
N ASN A 230 -24.24 8.96 54.66
CA ASN A 230 -23.85 7.78 55.45
C ASN A 230 -23.68 6.48 54.63
N SER A 231 -23.67 6.52 53.30
CA SER A 231 -23.45 5.30 52.54
C SER A 231 -22.70 5.54 51.23
N VAL A 232 -21.42 5.19 51.29
CA VAL A 232 -20.53 4.81 50.19
C VAL A 232 -20.00 5.97 49.33
N GLU A 233 -18.90 6.55 49.80
CA GLU A 233 -17.86 7.10 48.92
C GLU A 233 -17.14 5.92 48.23
N VAL A 234 -17.48 5.64 46.96
CA VAL A 234 -16.52 4.99 46.04
C VAL A 234 -15.86 6.12 45.27
N ASP A 235 -14.65 6.41 45.71
CA ASP A 235 -13.67 7.23 45.03
C ASP A 235 -13.32 6.56 43.69
N ASP A 236 -13.68 7.19 42.55
CA ASP A 236 -13.19 6.79 41.22
C ASP A 236 -11.83 7.47 40.95
N SER A 237 -10.96 7.46 41.96
CA SER A 237 -9.52 7.53 41.80
C SER A 237 -8.94 6.15 42.09
N THR A 238 -9.25 5.19 41.20
CA THR A 238 -8.43 3.98 41.15
C THR A 238 -7.10 4.38 40.54
N GLU A 239 -6.17 4.80 41.40
CA GLU A 239 -4.74 4.64 41.18
C GLU A 239 -4.49 3.17 40.81
N ALA A 240 -4.43 2.90 39.51
CA ALA A 240 -3.86 1.68 38.98
C ALA A 240 -2.35 1.78 39.12
N ASP A 241 -1.86 1.47 40.32
CA ASP A 241 -0.46 1.21 40.57
C ASP A 241 -0.10 -0.09 39.82
N GLY A 242 0.43 0.09 38.61
CA GLY A 242 0.64 -1.01 37.67
C GLY A 242 1.19 -0.57 36.33
N LEU A 243 2.38 0.04 36.30
CA LEU A 243 3.24 0.21 35.10
C LEU A 243 2.48 0.56 33.79
N GLY A 244 1.44 1.38 33.86
CA GLY A 244 0.63 1.77 32.71
C GLY A 244 1.20 3.05 32.12
N THR A 245 1.86 2.96 30.97
CA THR A 245 2.30 4.16 30.24
C THR A 245 1.11 5.08 29.99
N ALA A 246 1.11 6.27 30.59
CA ALA A 246 0.10 7.29 30.36
C ALA A 246 -0.04 7.55 28.85
N LEU A 247 -1.24 7.31 28.30
CA LEU A 247 -1.53 7.51 26.89
C LEU A 247 -1.59 9.02 26.60
N VAL A 248 -0.95 9.45 25.51
CA VAL A 248 -0.98 10.85 25.08
C VAL A 248 -2.40 11.22 24.70
N GLN A 249 -2.91 12.31 25.28
CA GLN A 249 -4.22 12.88 24.98
C GLN A 249 -4.06 14.18 24.19
N TYR A 250 -5.10 14.55 23.44
CA TYR A 250 -5.15 15.84 22.76
C TYR A 250 -5.37 16.95 23.81
N PRO A 251 -4.59 18.07 23.81
CA PRO A 251 -3.72 18.58 22.75
C PRO A 251 -2.21 18.27 22.90
N ASP A 252 -1.80 17.44 23.85
CA ASP A 252 -0.38 17.19 24.17
C ASP A 252 0.39 16.46 23.04
N ASN A 253 -0.34 15.92 22.06
CA ASN A 253 0.23 15.30 20.86
C ASN A 253 0.80 16.30 19.83
N LEU A 254 0.55 17.60 19.99
CA LEU A 254 0.95 18.64 19.03
C LEU A 254 2.42 19.05 19.18
N ASN A 255 3.32 18.06 19.13
CA ASN A 255 4.75 18.25 19.26
C ASN A 255 5.47 17.93 17.94
N LEU A 256 6.57 18.66 17.67
CA LEU A 256 7.41 18.39 16.48
C LEU A 256 7.95 16.95 16.49
N ARG A 257 8.28 16.43 17.67
CA ARG A 257 8.79 15.07 17.83
C ARG A 257 7.80 14.01 17.35
N ASP A 258 6.53 14.12 17.76
CA ASP A 258 5.51 13.13 17.40
C ASP A 258 5.08 13.27 15.93
N LEU A 259 5.06 14.49 15.42
CA LEU A 259 4.84 14.75 14.00
C LEU A 259 5.94 14.13 13.13
N TYR A 260 7.21 14.42 13.40
CA TYR A 260 8.31 13.84 12.62
C TYR A 260 8.40 12.32 12.78
N TYR A 261 8.07 11.78 13.97
CA TYR A 261 7.93 10.34 14.16
C TYR A 261 6.89 9.74 13.19
N PHE A 262 5.71 10.35 13.10
CA PHE A 262 4.66 9.91 12.18
C PHE A 262 5.06 10.07 10.70
N ILE A 263 5.72 11.18 10.33
CA ILE A 263 6.20 11.41 8.95
C ILE A 263 7.20 10.33 8.53
N LEU A 264 8.01 9.80 9.45
CA LEU A 264 8.94 8.71 9.16
C LEU A 264 8.33 7.31 9.33
N ALA A 265 7.28 7.15 10.14
CA ALA A 265 6.68 5.84 10.41
C ALA A 265 6.16 5.15 9.13
N PRO A 266 6.28 3.83 8.99
CA PRO A 266 5.84 3.09 7.80
C PRO A 266 4.31 2.89 7.76
N THR A 267 3.54 3.93 8.08
CA THR A 267 2.07 3.96 8.05
C THR A 267 1.60 5.28 7.46
N LEU A 268 0.41 5.26 6.85
CA LEU A 268 -0.25 6.46 6.32
C LEU A 268 -1.37 6.98 7.23
N CYS A 269 -1.82 6.16 8.19
CA CYS A 269 -2.85 6.53 9.14
C CYS A 269 -2.21 7.08 10.41
N TYR A 270 -2.50 8.34 10.75
CA TYR A 270 -2.09 8.96 12.00
C TYR A 270 -2.91 8.43 13.17
N GLU A 271 -2.22 8.18 14.28
CA GLU A 271 -2.81 7.84 15.57
C GLU A 271 -2.00 8.52 16.67
N LEU A 272 -2.66 8.87 17.77
CA LEU A 272 -1.98 9.55 18.89
C LEU A 272 -0.95 8.63 19.54
N ASN A 273 -1.29 7.35 19.71
CA ASN A 273 -0.49 6.37 20.42
C ASN A 273 -0.22 5.16 19.53
N PHE A 274 0.91 5.18 18.82
CA PHE A 274 1.33 4.05 17.99
C PHE A 274 1.81 2.87 18.84
N PRO A 275 1.53 1.62 18.44
CA PRO A 275 2.06 0.46 19.13
C PRO A 275 3.58 0.40 18.92
N ARG A 276 4.34 0.39 20.02
CA ARG A 276 5.81 0.40 20.01
C ARG A 276 6.42 -0.91 20.46
N THR A 277 7.47 -1.35 19.78
CA THR A 277 8.31 -2.47 20.21
C THR A 277 9.25 -2.03 21.34
N GLN A 278 9.46 -2.89 22.34
CA GLN A 278 10.30 -2.57 23.50
C GLN A 278 11.81 -2.54 23.20
N ARG A 279 12.26 -3.27 22.16
CA ARG A 279 13.68 -3.40 21.83
C ARG A 279 13.91 -3.57 20.33
N ILE A 280 15.04 -3.05 19.84
CA ILE A 280 15.56 -3.31 18.49
C ILE A 280 16.20 -4.70 18.43
N ARG A 281 15.65 -5.58 17.60
CA ARG A 281 16.20 -6.91 17.32
C ARG A 281 17.33 -6.81 16.30
N LYS A 282 18.56 -6.61 16.77
CA LYS A 282 19.77 -6.41 15.94
C LYS A 282 19.94 -7.44 14.82
N ARG A 283 19.73 -8.73 15.10
CA ARG A 283 19.82 -9.81 14.08
C ARG A 283 18.78 -9.64 12.97
N PHE A 284 17.54 -9.30 13.34
CA PHE A 284 16.49 -9.03 12.38
C PHE A 284 16.82 -7.78 11.55
N LEU A 285 17.29 -6.71 12.20
CA LEU A 285 17.69 -5.47 11.55
C LEU A 285 18.80 -5.71 10.51
N ILE A 286 19.90 -6.36 10.89
CA ILE A 286 21.03 -6.67 9.98
C ILE A 286 20.54 -7.53 8.81
N LYS A 287 19.71 -8.55 9.06
CA LYS A 287 19.12 -9.39 8.01
C LYS A 287 18.33 -8.53 7.01
N ARG A 288 17.47 -7.61 7.50
CA ARG A 288 16.69 -6.70 6.63
C ARG A 288 17.60 -5.75 5.84
N ILE A 289 18.65 -5.18 6.46
CA ILE A 289 19.61 -4.30 5.78
C ILE A 289 20.28 -5.04 4.62
N VAL A 290 20.79 -6.26 4.86
CA VAL A 290 21.43 -7.07 3.82
C VAL A 290 20.45 -7.38 2.69
N GLU A 291 19.21 -7.76 3.02
CA GLU A 291 18.17 -8.02 2.02
C GLU A 291 17.83 -6.77 1.19
N VAL A 292 17.80 -5.57 1.80
CA VAL A 292 17.58 -4.31 1.07
C VAL A 292 18.75 -4.01 0.12
N VAL A 293 19.99 -4.11 0.60
CA VAL A 293 21.18 -3.82 -0.22
C VAL A 293 21.30 -4.78 -1.39
N VAL A 294 21.19 -6.09 -1.13
CA VAL A 294 21.26 -7.12 -2.18
C VAL A 294 20.05 -7.03 -3.11
N GLY A 295 18.84 -6.86 -2.58
CA GLY A 295 17.62 -6.74 -3.38
C GLY A 295 17.64 -5.52 -4.30
N CYS A 296 18.12 -4.36 -3.83
CA CYS A 296 18.34 -3.18 -4.68
C CYS A 296 19.27 -3.50 -5.85
N GLN A 297 20.41 -4.17 -5.60
CA GLN A 297 21.35 -4.53 -6.66
C GLN A 297 20.75 -5.52 -7.68
N VAL A 298 19.98 -6.51 -7.21
CA VAL A 298 19.29 -7.47 -8.08
C VAL A 298 18.25 -6.75 -8.96
N VAL A 299 17.42 -5.89 -8.38
CA VAL A 299 16.40 -5.12 -9.15
C VAL A 299 17.07 -4.22 -10.19
N MET A 300 18.15 -3.51 -9.82
CA MET A 300 18.90 -2.67 -10.75
C MET A 300 19.51 -3.49 -11.90
N SER A 301 20.06 -4.66 -11.60
CA SER A 301 20.64 -5.55 -12.61
C SER A 301 19.57 -6.09 -13.56
N LEU A 302 18.43 -6.56 -13.04
CA LEU A 302 17.30 -7.02 -13.85
C LEU A 302 16.74 -5.90 -14.75
N PHE A 303 16.65 -4.68 -14.22
CA PHE A 303 16.21 -3.51 -14.96
C PHE A 303 17.18 -3.22 -16.13
N GLN A 304 18.48 -3.12 -15.86
CA GLN A 304 19.49 -2.75 -16.85
C GLN A 304 19.74 -3.84 -17.90
N GLN A 305 19.86 -5.10 -17.48
CA GLN A 305 20.28 -6.19 -18.36
C GLN A 305 19.12 -6.84 -19.11
N TRP A 306 17.91 -6.87 -18.52
CA TRP A 306 16.77 -7.55 -19.11
C TRP A 306 15.70 -6.58 -19.59
N MET A 307 15.25 -5.65 -18.73
CA MET A 307 14.13 -4.78 -19.10
C MET A 307 14.51 -3.74 -20.16
N VAL A 308 15.61 -3.01 -19.98
CA VAL A 308 16.03 -1.96 -20.94
C VAL A 308 16.21 -2.50 -22.37
N PRO A 309 16.97 -3.59 -22.62
CA PRO A 309 17.08 -4.15 -23.97
C PRO A 309 15.75 -4.66 -24.51
N SER A 310 14.92 -5.30 -23.66
CA SER A 310 13.61 -5.81 -24.07
C SER A 310 12.67 -4.69 -24.53
N VAL A 311 12.68 -3.55 -23.81
CA VAL A 311 11.86 -2.38 -24.15
C VAL A 311 12.34 -1.74 -25.45
N LYS A 312 13.65 -1.52 -25.61
CA LYS A 312 14.23 -0.97 -26.86
C LYS A 312 13.86 -1.82 -28.08
N ASN A 313 14.04 -3.13 -27.98
CA ASN A 313 13.74 -4.06 -29.08
C ASN A 313 12.24 -4.19 -29.37
N SER A 314 11.37 -3.76 -28.46
CA SER A 314 9.90 -3.84 -28.61
C SER A 314 9.29 -2.54 -29.11
N LEU A 315 10.03 -1.43 -29.08
CA LEU A 315 9.54 -0.11 -29.49
C LEU A 315 9.24 -0.05 -30.99
N VAL A 316 10.16 -0.56 -31.82
CA VAL A 316 10.06 -0.49 -33.28
C VAL A 316 8.83 -1.26 -33.82
N PRO A 317 8.58 -2.53 -33.41
CA PRO A 317 7.37 -3.24 -33.87
C PRO A 317 6.06 -2.63 -33.37
N PHE A 318 6.07 -1.95 -32.22
CA PHE A 318 4.88 -1.28 -31.68
C PHE A 318 4.53 -0.04 -32.50
N SER A 319 5.54 0.75 -32.89
CA SER A 319 5.36 1.93 -33.77
C SER A 319 4.83 1.55 -35.15
N ASN A 320 5.26 0.40 -35.69
CA ASN A 320 4.85 -0.07 -37.02
C ASN A 320 3.43 -0.69 -37.07
N MET A 321 2.66 -0.61 -35.97
CA MET A 321 1.26 -1.06 -35.85
C MET A 321 0.95 -2.51 -36.27
N ASP A 322 1.96 -3.40 -36.31
CA ASP A 322 1.73 -4.82 -36.54
C ASP A 322 1.24 -5.48 -35.24
N VAL A 323 -0.08 -5.65 -35.11
CA VAL A 323 -0.73 -6.17 -33.90
C VAL A 323 -0.19 -7.55 -33.48
N ALA A 324 0.17 -8.40 -34.44
CA ALA A 324 0.70 -9.73 -34.16
C ALA A 324 2.12 -9.65 -33.57
N LYS A 325 3.00 -8.84 -34.18
CA LYS A 325 4.35 -8.64 -33.64
C LYS A 325 4.34 -7.83 -32.34
N ALA A 326 3.49 -6.82 -32.23
CA ALA A 326 3.34 -6.02 -31.02
C ALA A 326 2.90 -6.87 -29.82
N SER A 327 1.93 -7.77 -30.03
CA SER A 327 1.47 -8.69 -28.97
C SER A 327 2.55 -9.72 -28.59
N GLU A 328 3.28 -10.31 -29.56
CA GLU A 328 4.41 -11.20 -29.27
C GLU A 328 5.48 -10.50 -28.42
N ARG A 329 5.82 -9.26 -28.78
CA ARG A 329 6.83 -8.45 -28.06
C ARG A 329 6.33 -8.00 -26.68
N MET A 330 5.06 -7.66 -26.56
CA MET A 330 4.41 -7.39 -25.27
C MET A 330 4.50 -8.59 -24.33
N LEU A 331 4.23 -9.81 -24.82
CA LEU A 331 4.34 -11.03 -24.02
C LEU A 331 5.80 -11.31 -23.58
N LYS A 332 6.78 -11.05 -24.46
CA LYS A 332 8.21 -11.14 -24.11
C LYS A 332 8.60 -10.13 -23.01
N LEU A 333 8.03 -8.93 -23.03
CA LEU A 333 8.25 -7.91 -21.99
C LEU A 333 7.50 -8.21 -20.69
N ALA A 334 6.39 -8.94 -20.75
CA ALA A 334 5.56 -9.21 -19.58
C ALA A 334 6.28 -9.98 -18.47
N ILE A 335 7.09 -10.98 -18.84
CA ILE A 335 7.85 -11.80 -17.91
C ILE A 335 8.88 -10.99 -17.10
N PRO A 336 9.84 -10.28 -17.72
CA PRO A 336 10.81 -9.47 -16.98
C PRO A 336 10.14 -8.36 -16.18
N ASN A 337 9.12 -7.70 -16.73
CA ASN A 337 8.39 -6.65 -16.01
C ASN A 337 7.75 -7.22 -14.73
N HIS A 338 7.04 -8.34 -14.85
CA HIS A 338 6.38 -8.96 -13.71
C HIS A 338 7.40 -9.42 -12.65
N LEU A 339 8.53 -10.00 -13.06
CA LEU A 339 9.59 -10.41 -12.14
C LEU A 339 10.19 -9.20 -11.39
N VAL A 340 10.50 -8.11 -12.11
CA VAL A 340 10.99 -6.87 -11.50
C VAL A 340 9.96 -6.31 -10.52
N TRP A 341 8.68 -6.34 -10.86
CA TRP A 341 7.60 -5.88 -9.99
C TRP A 341 7.48 -6.72 -8.71
N LEU A 342 7.56 -8.06 -8.79
CA LEU A 342 7.56 -8.94 -7.63
C LEU A 342 8.77 -8.71 -6.72
N CYS A 343 9.96 -8.58 -7.32
CA CYS A 343 11.19 -8.26 -6.59
C CYS A 343 11.08 -6.88 -5.90
N PHE A 344 10.54 -5.88 -6.60
CA PHE A 344 10.28 -4.56 -6.04
C PHE A 344 9.26 -4.59 -4.91
N PHE A 345 8.18 -5.36 -5.05
CA PHE A 345 7.20 -5.57 -3.99
C PHE A 345 7.85 -6.12 -2.71
N TYR A 346 8.63 -7.21 -2.84
CA TYR A 346 9.33 -7.79 -1.70
C TYR A 346 10.37 -6.83 -1.10
N LEU A 347 11.12 -6.13 -1.94
CA LEU A 347 12.13 -5.16 -1.50
C LEU A 347 11.50 -4.01 -0.70
N LEU A 348 10.43 -3.41 -1.22
CA LEU A 348 9.77 -2.26 -0.62
C LEU A 348 8.89 -2.65 0.57
N PHE A 349 7.85 -3.46 0.34
CA PHE A 349 6.82 -3.74 1.35
C PHE A 349 7.29 -4.70 2.44
N HIS A 350 8.11 -5.70 2.07
CA HIS A 350 8.62 -6.63 3.06
C HIS A 350 9.92 -6.13 3.69
N SER A 351 10.97 -5.90 2.90
CA SER A 351 12.30 -5.64 3.48
C SER A 351 12.47 -4.21 3.99
N PHE A 352 12.15 -3.21 3.18
CA PHE A 352 12.34 -1.80 3.52
C PHE A 352 11.37 -1.30 4.60
N LEU A 353 10.06 -1.58 4.50
CA LEU A 353 9.11 -1.16 5.54
C LEU A 353 9.36 -1.86 6.89
N ASN A 354 9.78 -3.13 6.91
CA ASN A 354 10.18 -3.79 8.16
C ASN A 354 11.49 -3.24 8.71
N LEU A 355 12.43 -2.86 7.85
CA LEU A 355 13.65 -2.16 8.27
C LEU A 355 13.30 -0.84 8.96
N LEU A 356 12.48 -0.01 8.31
CA LEU A 356 12.04 1.27 8.83
C LEU A 356 11.22 1.11 10.12
N GLY A 357 10.33 0.12 10.16
CA GLY A 357 9.54 -0.21 11.34
C GLY A 357 10.39 -0.66 12.53
N GLU A 358 11.44 -1.47 12.30
CA GLU A 358 12.36 -1.85 13.37
C GLU A 358 13.21 -0.67 13.86
N LEU A 359 13.68 0.21 12.96
CA LEU A 359 14.44 1.41 13.32
C LEU A 359 13.61 2.41 14.14
N LEU A 360 12.33 2.56 13.81
CA LEU A 360 11.40 3.48 14.49
C LEU A 360 10.64 2.83 15.66
N HIS A 361 11.02 1.61 16.06
CA HIS A 361 10.29 0.82 17.06
C HIS A 361 8.79 0.64 16.77
N PHE A 362 8.36 0.69 15.52
CA PHE A 362 6.98 0.50 15.11
C PHE A 362 6.60 -0.99 15.14
N ALA A 363 5.56 -1.33 15.92
CA ALA A 363 5.16 -2.72 16.14
C ALA A 363 4.17 -3.26 15.09
N ASP A 364 3.33 -2.41 14.49
CA ASP A 364 2.40 -2.86 13.46
C ASP A 364 3.13 -3.13 12.14
N ARG A 365 3.31 -4.41 11.81
CA ARG A 365 4.08 -4.84 10.63
C ARG A 365 3.21 -5.48 9.56
N ASN A 366 1.90 -5.31 9.66
CA ASN A 366 0.97 -5.80 8.66
C ASN A 366 0.91 -4.82 7.47
N PHE A 367 1.94 -4.85 6.62
CA PHE A 367 2.03 -4.01 5.43
C PHE A 367 1.31 -4.61 4.21
N TYR A 368 1.11 -5.92 4.18
CA TYR A 368 0.45 -6.66 3.11
C TYR A 368 -0.12 -7.97 3.67
N CYS A 369 -1.19 -8.48 3.06
CA CYS A 369 -1.75 -9.80 3.31
C CYS A 369 -1.39 -10.77 2.16
N ASP A 370 -1.97 -11.96 2.17
CA ASP A 370 -1.80 -13.05 1.19
C ASP A 370 -2.47 -12.75 -0.17
N TRP A 371 -2.11 -11.64 -0.78
CA TRP A 371 -2.68 -11.15 -2.04
C TRP A 371 -2.42 -12.09 -3.24
N TRP A 372 -1.41 -12.97 -3.16
CA TRP A 372 -1.13 -13.99 -4.19
C TRP A 372 -2.19 -15.11 -4.24
N ASN A 373 -2.96 -15.28 -3.16
CA ASN A 373 -4.09 -16.19 -3.06
C ASN A 373 -5.44 -15.48 -3.29
N ALA A 374 -5.42 -14.23 -3.80
CA ALA A 374 -6.67 -13.50 -4.00
C ALA A 374 -7.54 -14.15 -5.08
N ASP A 375 -8.75 -14.54 -4.68
CA ASP A 375 -9.74 -15.14 -5.58
C ASP A 375 -10.34 -14.16 -6.58
N ASN A 376 -10.21 -12.86 -6.32
CA ASN A 376 -10.69 -11.81 -7.21
C ASN A 376 -9.84 -10.54 -7.10
N ILE A 377 -9.98 -9.67 -8.11
CA ILE A 377 -9.20 -8.43 -8.23
C ILE A 377 -9.53 -7.44 -7.09
N ASP A 378 -10.76 -7.47 -6.57
CA ASP A 378 -11.16 -6.64 -5.43
C ASP A 378 -10.39 -7.01 -4.16
N THR A 379 -10.28 -8.30 -3.86
CA THR A 379 -9.50 -8.83 -2.74
C THR A 379 -8.02 -8.51 -2.91
N PHE A 380 -7.48 -8.62 -4.13
CA PHE A 380 -6.10 -8.21 -4.44
C PHE A 380 -5.84 -6.74 -4.04
N TRP A 381 -6.67 -5.80 -4.52
CA TRP A 381 -6.48 -4.37 -4.22
C TRP A 381 -6.59 -4.03 -2.73
N ARG A 382 -7.30 -4.86 -1.95
CA ARG A 382 -7.45 -4.70 -0.49
C ARG A 382 -6.33 -5.34 0.32
N THR A 383 -5.53 -6.22 -0.27
CA THR A 383 -4.53 -7.04 0.44
C THR A 383 -3.10 -6.74 0.03
N TRP A 384 -2.86 -6.15 -1.14
CA TRP A 384 -1.51 -5.91 -1.64
C TRP A 384 -0.73 -4.84 -0.83
N ASN A 385 -1.39 -3.72 -0.51
CA ASN A 385 -0.80 -2.58 0.19
C ASN A 385 -1.75 -2.11 1.28
N MET A 386 -1.57 -2.69 2.46
CA MET A 386 -2.42 -2.43 3.63
C MET A 386 -2.33 -0.97 4.11
N PRO A 387 -1.18 -0.28 4.12
CA PRO A 387 -1.11 1.13 4.51
C PRO A 387 -2.03 2.03 3.67
N VAL A 388 -1.99 1.90 2.34
CA VAL A 388 -2.85 2.69 1.43
C VAL A 388 -4.30 2.24 1.54
N HIS A 389 -4.56 0.93 1.60
CA HIS A 389 -5.92 0.41 1.75
C HIS A 389 -6.59 0.91 3.03
N ARG A 390 -5.90 0.81 4.18
CA ARG A 390 -6.41 1.30 5.48
C ARG A 390 -6.65 2.80 5.45
N TRP A 391 -5.76 3.56 4.82
CA TRP A 391 -5.94 5.00 4.65
C TRP A 391 -7.18 5.32 3.81
N ALA A 392 -7.33 4.68 2.65
CA ALA A 392 -8.47 4.87 1.76
C ALA A 392 -9.79 4.50 2.45
N VAL A 393 -9.81 3.43 3.25
CA VAL A 393 -11.01 3.03 4.00
C VAL A 393 -11.34 4.04 5.10
N ARG A 394 -10.36 4.42 5.92
CA ARG A 394 -10.56 5.27 7.11
C ARG A 394 -10.83 6.74 6.79
N HIS A 395 -10.13 7.29 5.79
CA HIS A 395 -10.11 8.73 5.53
C HIS A 395 -10.98 9.15 4.34
N LEU A 396 -11.30 8.22 3.43
CA LEU A 396 -12.16 8.49 2.27
C LEU A 396 -13.46 7.69 2.33
N TYR A 397 -13.39 6.37 2.33
CA TYR A 397 -14.56 5.51 2.17
C TYR A 397 -15.56 5.69 3.32
N ILE A 398 -15.15 5.49 4.57
CA ILE A 398 -16.04 5.58 5.74
C ILE A 398 -16.67 6.98 5.84
N PRO A 399 -15.92 8.10 5.76
CA PRO A 399 -16.52 9.43 5.78
C PRO A 399 -17.54 9.68 4.66
N ILE A 400 -17.31 9.17 3.44
CA ILE A 400 -18.28 9.29 2.34
C ILE A 400 -19.57 8.53 2.65
N ILE A 401 -19.46 7.36 3.28
CA ILE A 401 -20.64 6.60 3.71
C ILE A 401 -21.36 7.30 4.87
N GLU A 402 -20.63 7.87 5.83
CA GLU A 402 -21.20 8.63 6.95
C GLU A 402 -21.92 9.91 6.48
N MET A 403 -21.50 10.50 5.35
CA MET A 403 -22.22 11.59 4.68
C MET A 403 -23.52 11.14 3.97
N GLY A 404 -23.82 9.83 3.95
CA GLY A 404 -25.06 9.28 3.37
C GLY A 404 -24.98 8.84 1.91
N TYR A 405 -23.78 8.82 1.30
CA TYR A 405 -23.61 8.36 -0.08
C TYR A 405 -23.65 6.82 -0.20
N ARG A 406 -23.92 6.34 -1.42
CA ARG A 406 -23.94 4.90 -1.74
C ARG A 406 -22.53 4.30 -1.75
N LYS A 407 -22.43 2.99 -1.43
CA LYS A 407 -21.17 2.22 -1.47
C LYS A 407 -20.45 2.27 -2.82
N SER A 408 -21.21 2.29 -3.92
CA SER A 408 -20.65 2.40 -5.28
C SER A 408 -19.98 3.76 -5.50
N THR A 409 -20.61 4.85 -5.08
CA THR A 409 -20.05 6.20 -5.17
C THR A 409 -18.76 6.31 -4.37
N ALA A 410 -18.75 5.81 -3.11
CA ALA A 410 -17.55 5.80 -2.29
C ALA A 410 -16.41 5.00 -2.93
N SER A 411 -16.71 3.83 -3.53
CA SER A 411 -15.72 3.03 -4.24
C SER A 411 -15.16 3.76 -5.47
N ILE A 412 -16.03 4.34 -6.30
CA ILE A 412 -15.62 5.10 -7.50
C ILE A 412 -14.73 6.27 -7.11
N THR A 413 -15.07 7.02 -6.06
CA THR A 413 -14.27 8.13 -5.57
C THR A 413 -12.88 7.69 -5.09
N VAL A 414 -12.79 6.56 -4.38
CA VAL A 414 -11.49 5.99 -3.95
C VAL A 414 -10.63 5.62 -5.15
N PHE A 415 -11.19 4.93 -6.14
CA PHE A 415 -10.46 4.58 -7.37
C PHE A 415 -10.07 5.81 -8.18
N PHE A 416 -10.92 6.84 -8.24
CA PHE A 416 -10.62 8.11 -8.91
C PHE A 416 -9.43 8.84 -8.27
N ILE A 417 -9.43 8.98 -6.94
CA ILE A 417 -8.30 9.60 -6.21
C ILE A 417 -7.04 8.76 -6.38
N SER A 418 -7.16 7.44 -6.32
CA SER A 418 -6.03 6.53 -6.60
C SER A 418 -5.49 6.72 -8.01
N ALA A 419 -6.36 6.79 -9.03
CA ALA A 419 -5.99 6.98 -10.42
C ALA A 419 -5.28 8.32 -10.64
N PHE A 420 -5.72 9.39 -9.96
CA PHE A 420 -5.04 10.69 -9.96
C PHE A 420 -3.59 10.59 -9.46
N PHE A 421 -3.34 9.89 -8.34
CA PHE A 421 -1.99 9.72 -7.83
C PHE A 421 -1.11 8.82 -8.72
N HIS A 422 -1.68 7.77 -9.33
CA HIS A 422 -0.92 6.94 -10.26
C HIS A 422 -0.51 7.73 -11.51
N GLU A 423 -1.43 8.54 -12.05
CA GLU A 423 -1.13 9.45 -13.15
C GLU A 423 -0.09 10.50 -12.74
N TYR A 424 -0.23 11.12 -11.57
CA TYR A 424 0.75 12.08 -11.03
C TYR A 424 2.16 11.49 -10.93
N LEU A 425 2.29 10.26 -10.42
CA LEU A 425 3.58 9.59 -10.24
C LEU A 425 4.26 9.19 -11.56
N VAL A 426 3.50 9.00 -12.64
CA VAL A 426 4.02 8.60 -13.95
C VAL A 426 4.18 9.80 -14.88
N SER A 427 3.15 10.65 -15.02
CA SER A 427 3.14 11.79 -15.95
C SER A 427 4.10 12.91 -15.57
N VAL A 428 4.19 13.29 -14.28
CA VAL A 428 5.02 14.43 -13.85
C VAL A 428 6.51 14.15 -14.07
N PRO A 429 7.07 12.98 -13.67
CA PRO A 429 8.47 12.68 -13.94
C PRO A 429 8.80 12.50 -15.42
N LEU A 430 7.87 11.93 -16.21
CA LEU A 430 8.05 11.70 -17.64
C LEU A 430 7.72 12.93 -18.49
N ARG A 431 7.09 13.96 -17.90
CA ARG A 431 6.58 15.17 -18.56
C ARG A 431 5.59 14.88 -19.71
N THR A 432 4.97 13.71 -19.71
CA THR A 432 3.95 13.30 -20.69
C THR A 432 2.58 13.34 -20.03
N PHE A 433 1.78 14.36 -20.32
CA PHE A 433 0.41 14.50 -19.81
C PHE A 433 -0.61 13.68 -20.61
N LYS A 434 -0.42 12.36 -20.65
CA LYS A 434 -1.34 11.42 -21.30
C LYS A 434 -2.09 10.63 -20.23
N THR A 435 -3.41 10.47 -20.35
CA THR A 435 -4.27 9.87 -19.33
C THR A 435 -4.31 8.33 -19.34
N TRP A 436 -3.25 7.66 -19.80
CA TRP A 436 -3.22 6.20 -19.96
C TRP A 436 -3.27 5.47 -18.62
N ALA A 437 -2.49 5.89 -17.62
CA ALA A 437 -2.49 5.28 -16.29
C ALA A 437 -3.82 5.55 -15.59
N PHE A 438 -4.37 6.77 -15.72
CA PHE A 438 -5.68 7.11 -15.21
C PHE A 438 -6.78 6.19 -15.79
N MET A 439 -6.81 6.02 -17.12
CA MET A 439 -7.76 5.12 -17.78
C MET A 439 -7.54 3.66 -17.38
N GLY A 440 -6.29 3.21 -17.27
CA GLY A 440 -5.95 1.86 -16.83
C GLY A 440 -6.46 1.56 -15.41
N MET A 441 -6.30 2.49 -14.47
CA MET A 441 -6.81 2.38 -13.11
C MET A 441 -8.34 2.43 -13.05
N MET A 442 -8.98 3.30 -13.82
CA MET A 442 -10.45 3.34 -13.91
C MET A 442 -11.03 2.07 -14.57
N GLY A 443 -10.31 1.49 -15.53
CA GLY A 443 -10.62 0.21 -16.16
C GLY A 443 -10.58 -0.99 -15.21
N GLN A 444 -9.93 -0.87 -14.04
CA GLN A 444 -9.97 -1.90 -13.00
C GLN A 444 -11.35 -2.07 -12.37
N ILE A 445 -12.23 -1.05 -12.40
CA ILE A 445 -13.56 -1.14 -11.81
C ILE A 445 -14.45 -2.14 -12.60
N PRO A 446 -14.63 -2.00 -13.94
CA PRO A 446 -15.29 -3.03 -14.73
C PRO A 446 -14.62 -4.40 -14.62
N LEU A 447 -13.29 -4.43 -14.60
CA LEU A 447 -12.53 -5.69 -14.50
C LEU A 447 -12.77 -6.39 -13.14
N SER A 448 -12.91 -5.63 -12.06
CA SER A 448 -13.29 -6.15 -10.74
C SER A 448 -14.70 -6.75 -10.74
N MET A 449 -15.65 -6.11 -11.41
CA MET A 449 -17.01 -6.67 -11.59
C MET A 449 -16.99 -7.97 -12.41
N LEU A 450 -16.19 -8.01 -13.47
CA LEU A 450 -15.98 -9.21 -14.28
C LEU A 450 -15.34 -10.33 -13.46
N SER A 451 -14.28 -10.02 -12.71
CA SER A 451 -13.57 -10.98 -11.85
C SER A 451 -14.50 -11.60 -10.81
N LYS A 452 -15.35 -10.81 -10.15
CA LYS A 452 -16.39 -11.33 -9.24
C LYS A 452 -17.40 -12.25 -9.94
N LYS A 453 -17.76 -11.95 -11.19
CA LYS A 453 -18.64 -12.82 -11.99
C LYS A 453 -17.96 -14.13 -12.37
N VAL A 454 -16.66 -14.08 -12.71
CA VAL A 454 -15.84 -15.26 -13.02
C VAL A 454 -15.70 -16.14 -11.78
N GLU A 455 -15.36 -15.57 -10.63
CA GLU A 455 -15.27 -16.29 -9.36
C GLU A 455 -16.60 -17.00 -9.02
N LYS A 456 -17.72 -16.30 -9.17
CA LYS A 456 -19.05 -16.87 -8.87
C LYS A 456 -19.45 -18.01 -9.80
N HIS A 457 -19.04 -17.97 -11.07
CA HIS A 457 -19.50 -18.93 -12.08
C HIS A 457 -18.52 -20.07 -12.35
N TRP A 458 -17.21 -19.81 -12.33
CA TRP A 458 -16.14 -20.78 -12.57
C TRP A 458 -15.32 -21.14 -11.31
N GLY A 459 -15.64 -20.54 -10.16
CA GLY A 459 -14.99 -20.80 -8.88
C GLY A 459 -13.75 -19.93 -8.64
N ALA A 460 -13.28 -19.97 -7.39
CA ALA A 460 -12.15 -19.20 -6.86
C ALA A 460 -10.87 -19.33 -7.70
N ARG A 461 -10.59 -20.52 -8.26
CA ARG A 461 -9.39 -20.79 -9.06
C ARG A 461 -9.32 -19.97 -10.34
N CYS A 462 -10.41 -19.94 -11.10
CA CYS A 462 -10.48 -19.14 -12.32
C CYS A 462 -10.41 -17.64 -12.01
N GLY A 463 -10.95 -17.24 -10.85
CA GLY A 463 -10.78 -15.91 -10.31
C GLY A 463 -9.30 -15.54 -10.06
N ASN A 464 -8.55 -16.39 -9.36
CA ASN A 464 -7.11 -16.19 -9.14
C ASN A 464 -6.30 -16.17 -10.45
N ILE A 465 -6.59 -17.08 -11.40
CA ILE A 465 -5.96 -17.04 -12.74
C ILE A 465 -6.24 -15.71 -13.44
N THR A 466 -7.45 -15.16 -13.31
CA THR A 466 -7.81 -13.85 -13.86
C THR A 466 -7.00 -12.73 -13.21
N VAL A 467 -6.79 -12.78 -11.89
CA VAL A 467 -5.92 -11.84 -11.16
C VAL A 467 -4.50 -11.88 -11.73
N TRP A 468 -3.87 -13.05 -11.80
CA TRP A 468 -2.51 -13.17 -12.35
C TRP A 468 -2.41 -12.73 -13.80
N ALA A 469 -3.36 -13.10 -14.65
CA ALA A 469 -3.39 -12.65 -16.05
C ALA A 469 -3.48 -11.12 -16.14
N SER A 470 -4.32 -10.48 -15.31
CA SER A 470 -4.44 -9.03 -15.28
C SER A 470 -3.15 -8.33 -14.83
N LEU A 471 -2.43 -8.89 -13.84
CA LEU A 471 -1.19 -8.32 -13.33
C LEU A 471 -0.02 -8.46 -14.31
N ILE A 472 0.06 -9.61 -14.98
CA ILE A 472 1.13 -9.91 -15.93
C ILE A 472 0.96 -9.08 -17.20
N ILE A 473 -0.27 -8.89 -17.71
CA ILE A 473 -0.53 -8.21 -18.99
C ILE A 473 -0.76 -6.71 -18.81
N GLY A 474 -1.42 -6.28 -17.74
CA GLY A 474 -1.85 -4.89 -17.57
C GLY A 474 -0.70 -3.90 -17.38
N GLN A 475 0.30 -4.25 -16.56
CA GLN A 475 1.42 -3.35 -16.28
C GLN A 475 2.36 -3.13 -17.48
N PRO A 476 2.81 -4.18 -18.22
CA PRO A 476 3.64 -3.98 -19.40
C PRO A 476 2.97 -3.13 -20.48
N LEU A 477 1.66 -3.28 -20.65
CA LEU A 477 0.89 -2.47 -21.59
C LEU A 477 0.99 -0.98 -21.25
N CYS A 478 0.82 -0.62 -19.98
CA CYS A 478 0.94 0.76 -19.53
C CYS A 478 2.37 1.29 -19.75
N ILE A 479 3.39 0.52 -19.35
CA ILE A 479 4.80 0.93 -19.51
C ILE A 479 5.15 1.14 -20.98
N MET A 480 4.70 0.24 -21.87
CA MET A 480 4.93 0.35 -23.30
C MET A 480 4.29 1.62 -23.88
N MET A 481 3.04 1.92 -23.52
CA MET A 481 2.35 3.15 -23.96
C MET A 481 3.10 4.41 -23.51
N TYR A 482 3.48 4.50 -22.24
CA TYR A 482 4.22 5.66 -21.73
C TYR A 482 5.63 5.75 -22.32
N TYR A 483 6.32 4.63 -22.50
CA TYR A 483 7.66 4.62 -23.09
C TYR A 483 7.64 5.03 -24.56
N HIS A 484 6.67 4.52 -25.32
CA HIS A 484 6.45 4.93 -26.70
C HIS A 484 6.17 6.43 -26.82
N ASP A 485 5.22 6.93 -26.03
CA ASP A 485 4.88 8.36 -26.04
C ASP A 485 6.05 9.22 -25.56
N TYR A 486 6.82 8.75 -24.58
CA TYR A 486 8.05 9.40 -24.14
C TYR A 486 9.09 9.50 -25.26
N VAL A 487 9.32 8.42 -26.00
CA VAL A 487 10.29 8.42 -27.11
C VAL A 487 9.84 9.37 -28.23
N ILE A 488 8.58 9.32 -28.64
CA ILE A 488 8.04 10.21 -29.69
C ILE A 488 8.15 11.68 -29.28
N THR A 489 7.77 12.01 -28.05
CA THR A 489 7.77 13.41 -27.58
C THR A 489 9.16 14.00 -27.41
N HIS A 490 10.17 13.19 -27.06
CA HIS A 490 11.50 13.69 -26.71
C HIS A 490 12.56 13.46 -27.79
N PHE A 491 12.45 12.40 -28.59
CA PHE A 491 13.44 12.05 -29.63
C PHE A 491 12.89 12.26 -31.06
N GLY A 492 11.60 12.55 -31.21
CA GLY A 492 10.94 12.74 -32.51
C GLY A 492 10.70 11.43 -33.28
N GLU A 493 9.86 11.48 -34.31
CA GLU A 493 9.52 10.30 -35.13
C GLU A 493 10.73 9.76 -35.91
N ILE A 494 11.68 10.64 -36.30
CA ILE A 494 12.81 10.32 -37.19
C ILE A 494 13.86 9.41 -36.52
N LEU A 495 14.06 9.51 -35.19
CA LEU A 495 15.00 8.64 -34.46
C LEU A 495 14.45 7.23 -34.19
N VAL A 496 13.12 7.04 -34.26
CA VAL A 496 12.52 5.70 -34.17
C VAL A 496 12.93 4.85 -35.37
N GLU A 497 13.14 5.47 -36.53
CA GLU A 497 13.67 4.82 -37.74
C GLU A 497 15.16 4.48 -37.59
N ASP A 498 16.00 5.35 -37.01
CA ASP A 498 17.43 5.04 -36.83
C ASP A 498 17.68 3.89 -35.83
N TYR A 499 16.86 3.77 -34.78
CA TYR A 499 16.88 2.61 -33.87
C TYR A 499 16.25 1.34 -34.45
N SER A 500 15.62 1.40 -35.63
CA SER A 500 15.05 0.24 -36.33
C SER A 500 16.07 -0.55 -37.14
N VAL A 501 17.26 0.00 -37.38
CA VAL A 501 18.27 -0.55 -38.31
C VAL A 501 19.46 -1.24 -37.60
N ILE A 502 19.46 -1.36 -36.26
CA ILE A 502 20.55 -2.06 -35.52
C ILE A 502 20.09 -3.41 -34.95
#